data_AF-A0A812P4C9-F1
#
_entry.id   AF-A0A812P4C9-F1
#
_cell.length_a   1.000
_cell.length_b   1.000
_cell.length_c   1.000
_cell.angle_alpha   90.00
_cell.angle_beta   90.00
_cell.angle_gamma   90.00
#
_symmetry.space_group_name_H-M   'P 1'
#
loop_
_entity.id
_entity.type
_entity.pdbx_description
1 polymer ?
#
loop_
_entity_poly.entity_id
_entity_poly.type
_entity_poly.pdbx_seq_one_letter_code
_entity_poly.pdbx_strand_id
1 'polypeptide(L)'
;MVFFTVFATIDSMTLLFAMTGLLGSSAYSLKAIADLEYDLINSVDFFKVYNQAHRVELAFVMLNAFAVLPFVANWWLSPIQLIWAAVKVLRGVSGGNQIDEKDVFKPEVYGRQRRWQMAGFFVYLVSIFIYFARAMCAVMDIHVHGISPYD
;
A
#
# COMPACT_ATOMS: atom_id res chain seq x y z
N MET A 1 28.39 12.31 5.39
CA MET A 1 27.29 13.24 5.03
C MET A 1 26.67 12.92 3.67
N VAL A 2 27.35 13.13 2.52
CA VAL A 2 26.73 12.93 1.19
C VAL A 2 26.15 11.53 0.95
N PHE A 3 26.85 10.47 1.38
CA PHE A 3 26.38 9.09 1.20
C PHE A 3 25.07 8.83 1.96
N PHE A 4 25.02 9.17 3.26
CA PHE A 4 23.80 9.08 4.09
C PHE A 4 22.64 9.88 3.49
N THR A 5 22.94 11.08 3.00
CA THR A 5 21.96 11.95 2.36
C THR A 5 21.32 11.33 1.11
N VAL A 6 22.11 10.67 0.26
CA VAL A 6 21.60 9.96 -0.94
C VAL A 6 20.73 8.76 -0.56
N PHE A 7 21.12 7.98 0.45
CA PHE A 7 20.28 6.88 0.95
C PHE A 7 18.96 7.39 1.54
N ALA A 8 18.97 8.52 2.27
CA ALA A 8 17.76 9.14 2.80
C ALA A 8 16.73 9.47 1.70
N THR A 9 17.21 10.02 0.59
CA THR A 9 16.38 10.37 -0.56
C THR A 9 15.87 9.13 -1.27
N ILE A 10 16.74 8.14 -1.53
CA ILE A 10 16.35 6.89 -2.20
C ILE A 10 15.30 6.16 -1.38
N ASP A 11 15.48 6.06 -0.06
CA ASP A 11 14.52 5.41 0.83
C ASP A 11 13.18 6.14 0.85
N SER A 12 13.19 7.47 0.96
CA SER A 12 11.97 8.28 0.97
C SER A 12 11.21 8.19 -0.37
N MET A 13 11.92 8.16 -1.49
CA MET A 13 11.33 7.98 -2.82
C MET A 13 10.82 6.55 -3.03
N THR A 14 11.51 5.55 -2.48
CA THR A 14 11.07 4.15 -2.52
C THR A 14 9.78 3.96 -1.72
N LEU A 15 9.67 4.58 -0.54
CA LEU A 15 8.45 4.58 0.27
C LEU A 15 7.29 5.29 -0.42
N LEU A 16 7.56 6.42 -1.08
CA LEU A 16 6.56 7.15 -1.86
C LEU A 16 6.06 6.32 -3.05
N PHE A 17 6.98 5.68 -3.78
CA PHE A 17 6.66 4.77 -4.88
C PHE A 17 5.85 3.55 -4.39
N ALA A 18 6.26 2.94 -3.28
CA ALA A 18 5.56 1.83 -2.68
C ALA A 18 4.12 2.21 -2.28
N MET A 19 3.94 3.36 -1.63
CA MET A 19 2.61 3.86 -1.27
C MET A 19 1.74 4.20 -2.47
N THR A 20 2.34 4.71 -3.54
CA THR A 20 1.63 4.98 -4.80
C THR A 20 1.11 3.68 -5.42
N GLY A 21 1.95 2.64 -5.44
CA GLY A 21 1.57 1.30 -5.88
C GLY A 21 0.47 0.67 -5.02
N LEU A 22 0.55 0.83 -3.70
CA LEU A 22 -0.48 0.38 -2.75
C LEU A 22 -1.82 1.08 -2.96
N LEU A 23 -1.80 2.41 -3.14
CA LEU A 23 -3.00 3.18 -3.46
C LEU A 23 -3.63 2.77 -4.78
N GLY A 24 -2.81 2.68 -5.83
CA GLY A 24 -3.27 2.31 -7.17
C GLY A 24 -3.88 0.91 -7.19
N SER A 25 -3.22 -0.08 -6.58
CA SER A 25 -3.72 -1.46 -6.49
C SER A 25 -4.99 -1.58 -5.64
N SER A 26 -5.07 -0.86 -4.53
CA SER A 26 -6.27 -0.83 -3.68
C SER A 26 -7.45 -0.15 -4.38
N ALA A 27 -7.21 0.96 -5.10
CA ALA A 27 -8.23 1.64 -5.89
C ALA A 27 -8.73 0.76 -7.04
N TYR A 28 -7.82 0.07 -7.73
CA TYR A 28 -8.16 -0.85 -8.82
C TYR A 28 -8.97 -2.06 -8.31
N SER A 29 -8.65 -2.58 -7.12
CA SER A 29 -9.44 -3.62 -6.45
C SER A 29 -10.84 -3.14 -6.07
N LEU A 30 -10.96 -1.91 -5.55
CA LEU A 30 -12.25 -1.30 -5.22
C LEU A 30 -13.09 -1.05 -6.47
N LYS A 31 -12.45 -0.61 -7.56
CA LYS A 31 -13.11 -0.46 -8.85
C LYS A 31 -13.67 -1.80 -9.34
N ALA A 32 -12.89 -2.87 -9.32
CA ALA A 32 -13.37 -4.19 -9.71
C ALA A 32 -14.58 -4.65 -8.87
N ILE A 33 -14.58 -4.37 -7.56
CA ILE A 33 -15.73 -4.67 -6.69
C ILE A 33 -16.96 -3.82 -7.10
N ALA A 34 -16.77 -2.54 -7.40
CA ALA A 34 -17.86 -1.67 -7.85
C ALA A 34 -18.41 -2.12 -9.21
N ASP A 35 -17.53 -2.47 -10.16
CA ASP A 35 -17.92 -2.97 -11.48
C ASP A 35 -18.72 -4.29 -11.36
N LEU A 36 -18.40 -5.14 -10.37
CA LEU A 36 -19.20 -6.34 -10.06
C LEU A 36 -20.55 -5.98 -9.42
N GLU A 37 -20.59 -5.01 -8.50
CA GLU A 37 -21.81 -4.55 -7.80
C GLU A 37 -22.82 -3.92 -8.76
N TYR A 38 -22.34 -3.22 -9.79
CA TYR A 38 -23.16 -2.61 -10.83
C TYR A 38 -23.36 -3.51 -12.07
N ASP A 39 -23.01 -4.79 -11.98
CA ASP A 39 -23.18 -5.78 -13.06
C ASP A 39 -22.53 -5.36 -14.39
N LEU A 40 -21.41 -4.62 -14.32
CA LEU A 40 -20.66 -4.13 -15.47
C LEU A 40 -19.65 -5.17 -15.97
N ILE A 41 -19.28 -6.14 -15.14
CA ILE A 41 -18.32 -7.21 -15.45
C ILE A 41 -18.82 -8.57 -14.96
N ASN A 42 -18.43 -9.63 -15.66
CA ASN A 42 -18.71 -11.01 -15.26
C ASN A 42 -17.78 -11.47 -14.13
N SER A 43 -18.15 -12.57 -13.46
CA SER A 43 -17.34 -13.18 -12.39
C SER A 43 -15.90 -13.46 -12.83
N VAL A 44 -15.71 -14.05 -14.01
CA VAL A 44 -14.39 -14.43 -14.54
C VAL A 44 -13.47 -13.21 -14.71
N ASP A 45 -14.00 -12.12 -15.27
CA ASP A 45 -13.25 -10.88 -15.46
C ASP A 45 -12.94 -10.21 -14.11
N PHE A 46 -13.89 -10.22 -13.19
CA PHE A 46 -13.69 -9.77 -11.82
C PHE A 46 -12.52 -10.53 -11.16
N PHE A 47 -12.50 -11.86 -11.21
CA PHE A 47 -11.43 -12.66 -10.59
C PHE A 47 -10.07 -12.37 -11.20
N LYS A 48 -9.98 -12.21 -12.52
CA LYS A 48 -8.74 -11.88 -13.21
C LYS A 48 -8.19 -10.54 -12.73
N VAL A 49 -9.04 -9.50 -12.73
CA VAL A 49 -8.67 -8.14 -12.33
C VAL A 49 -8.35 -8.08 -10.84
N TYR A 50 -9.22 -8.63 -10.00
CA TYR A 50 -9.08 -8.60 -8.54
C TYR A 50 -7.83 -9.35 -8.07
N ASN A 51 -7.58 -10.56 -8.60
CA ASN A 51 -6.39 -11.33 -8.22
C ASN A 51 -5.09 -10.65 -8.71
N GLN A 52 -5.11 -10.03 -9.89
CA GLN A 52 -3.96 -9.27 -10.38
C GLN A 52 -3.70 -8.06 -9.47
N ALA A 53 -4.74 -7.28 -9.17
CA ALA A 53 -4.64 -6.12 -8.28
C ALA A 53 -4.11 -6.52 -6.90
N HIS A 54 -4.59 -7.65 -6.37
CA HIS A 54 -4.18 -8.16 -5.08
C HIS A 54 -2.72 -8.64 -5.05
N ARG A 55 -2.23 -9.31 -6.12
CA ARG A 55 -0.82 -9.69 -6.24
C ARG A 55 0.09 -8.47 -6.29
N VAL A 56 -0.31 -7.45 -7.05
CA VAL A 56 0.42 -6.18 -7.12
C VAL A 56 0.42 -5.49 -5.76
N GLU A 57 -0.72 -5.45 -5.07
CA GLU A 57 -0.82 -4.92 -3.72
C GLU A 57 0.16 -5.63 -2.78
N LEU A 58 0.18 -6.96 -2.78
CA LEU A 58 1.06 -7.74 -1.92
C LEU A 58 2.55 -7.52 -2.22
N ALA A 59 2.91 -7.38 -3.50
CA ALA A 59 4.28 -7.03 -3.89
C ALA A 59 4.70 -5.66 -3.32
N PHE A 60 3.83 -4.66 -3.40
CA PHE A 60 4.08 -3.34 -2.82
C PHE A 60 4.02 -3.32 -1.29
N VAL A 61 3.21 -4.17 -0.65
CA VAL A 61 3.21 -4.34 0.81
C VAL A 61 4.57 -4.85 1.28
N MET A 62 5.13 -5.84 0.57
CA MET A 62 6.45 -6.37 0.86
C MET A 62 7.54 -5.32 0.63
N LEU A 63 7.49 -4.60 -0.50
CA LEU A 63 8.42 -3.50 -0.77
C LEU A 63 8.37 -2.45 0.34
N ASN A 64 7.17 -2.05 0.77
CA ASN A 64 6.99 -1.11 1.88
C ASN A 64 7.58 -1.65 3.18
N ALA A 65 7.29 -2.91 3.53
CA ALA A 65 7.81 -3.51 4.75
C ALA A 65 9.35 -3.46 4.78
N PHE A 66 10.03 -3.81 3.69
CA PHE A 66 11.48 -3.74 3.60
C PHE A 66 12.02 -2.30 3.63
N ALA A 67 11.39 -1.38 2.90
CA ALA A 67 11.79 0.02 2.86
C ALA A 67 11.57 0.75 4.20
N VAL A 68 10.64 0.29 5.03
CA VAL A 68 10.34 0.87 6.35
C VAL A 68 11.30 0.37 7.44
N LEU A 69 11.93 -0.80 7.30
CA LEU A 69 12.81 -1.39 8.33
C LEU A 69 13.91 -0.44 8.86
N PRO A 70 14.61 0.34 8.02
CA PRO A 70 15.63 1.28 8.51
C PRO A 70 15.08 2.37 9.44
N PHE A 71 13.77 2.63 9.40
CA PHE A 71 13.12 3.74 10.12
C PHE A 71 12.41 3.32 11.42
N VAL A 72 12.45 2.02 11.77
CA VAL A 72 11.72 1.45 12.93
C VAL A 72 11.98 2.21 14.24
N ALA A 73 13.24 2.57 14.49
CA ALA A 73 13.64 3.26 15.72
C ALA A 73 13.42 4.78 15.68
N ASN A 74 13.30 5.36 14.48
CA ASN A 74 13.40 6.80 14.26
C ASN A 74 12.10 7.45 13.79
N TRP A 75 11.07 6.65 13.47
CA TRP A 75 9.84 7.17 12.88
C TRP A 75 8.58 6.48 13.41
N TRP A 76 7.67 7.25 13.99
CA TRP A 76 6.47 6.73 14.65
C TRP A 76 5.48 6.02 13.71
N LEU A 77 5.45 6.35 12.41
CA LEU A 77 4.58 5.68 11.44
C LEU A 77 5.12 4.31 11.02
N SER A 78 6.42 4.06 11.21
CA SER A 78 7.06 2.81 10.81
C SER A 78 6.48 1.56 11.49
N PRO A 79 6.25 1.52 12.83
CA PRO A 79 5.60 0.38 13.45
C PRO A 79 4.16 0.19 12.97
N ILE A 80 3.41 1.28 12.74
CA ILE A 80 2.01 1.21 12.25
C ILE A 80 1.96 0.53 10.88
N GLN A 81 2.88 0.89 9.97
CA GLN A 81 2.93 0.29 8.65
C GLN A 81 3.43 -1.14 8.63
N LEU A 82 4.37 -1.49 9.51
CA LEU A 82 4.82 -2.88 9.65
C LEU A 82 3.71 -3.76 10.24
N ILE A 83 2.94 -3.26 11.21
CA ILE A 83 1.76 -3.96 11.74
C ILE A 83 0.73 -4.14 10.61
N TRP A 84 0.44 -3.09 9.83
CA TRP A 84 -0.49 -3.18 8.72
C TRP A 84 -0.04 -4.18 7.65
N ALA A 85 1.25 -4.16 7.29
CA ALA A 85 1.85 -5.10 6.36
C ALA A 85 1.73 -6.54 6.89
N ALA A 86 2.04 -6.76 8.18
CA ALA A 86 1.89 -8.07 8.81
C ALA A 86 0.43 -8.56 8.77
N VAL A 87 -0.55 -7.70 9.08
CA VAL A 87 -1.97 -8.03 9.00
C VAL A 87 -2.37 -8.44 7.58
N LYS A 88 -1.91 -7.70 6.56
CA LYS A 88 -2.19 -8.01 5.14
C LYS A 88 -1.56 -9.33 4.71
N VAL A 89 -0.31 -9.61 5.11
CA VAL A 89 0.38 -10.87 4.81
C VAL A 89 -0.29 -12.04 5.50
N LEU A 90 -0.56 -11.94 6.81
CA LEU A 90 -1.27 -12.98 7.58
C LEU A 90 -2.64 -13.29 6.98
N ARG A 91 -3.38 -12.26 6.55
CA ARG A 91 -4.67 -12.44 5.86
C ARG A 91 -4.54 -13.13 4.51
N GLY A 92 -3.46 -12.88 3.78
CA GLY A 92 -3.14 -13.60 2.54
C GLY A 92 -2.86 -15.08 2.80
N VAL A 93 -2.06 -15.38 3.82
CA VAL A 93 -1.69 -16.76 4.21
C VAL A 93 -2.88 -17.54 4.78
N SER A 94 -3.75 -16.90 5.56
CA SER A 94 -4.93 -17.55 6.14
C SER A 94 -6.08 -17.80 5.16
N GLY A 95 -5.93 -17.41 3.89
CA GLY A 95 -6.99 -17.53 2.89
C GLY A 95 -8.11 -16.50 3.05
N GLY A 96 -7.95 -15.47 3.89
CA GLY A 96 -8.95 -14.40 4.08
C GLY A 96 -9.24 -13.55 2.82
N ASN A 97 -8.46 -13.76 1.76
CA ASN A 97 -8.61 -13.16 0.44
C ASN A 97 -9.20 -14.12 -0.61
N GLN A 98 -9.44 -15.38 -0.26
CA GLN A 98 -10.11 -16.32 -1.17
C GLN A 98 -11.59 -15.96 -1.28
N ILE A 99 -12.07 -15.91 -2.52
CA ILE A 99 -13.48 -15.70 -2.86
C ILE A 99 -13.88 -16.88 -3.74
N ASP A 100 -14.93 -17.61 -3.36
CA ASP A 100 -15.48 -18.66 -4.21
C ASP A 100 -16.29 -18.03 -5.35
N GLU A 101 -16.06 -18.52 -6.57
CA GLU A 101 -16.70 -17.97 -7.77
C GLU A 101 -18.23 -18.05 -7.72
N LYS A 102 -18.75 -19.11 -7.10
CA LYS A 102 -20.19 -19.32 -6.90
C LYS A 102 -20.84 -18.30 -5.96
N ASP A 103 -20.05 -17.71 -5.08
CA ASP A 103 -20.51 -16.84 -4.02
C ASP A 103 -20.13 -15.36 -4.26
N VAL A 104 -19.45 -15.07 -5.37
CA VAL A 104 -18.90 -13.73 -5.65
C VAL A 104 -19.98 -12.65 -5.75
N PHE A 105 -21.17 -13.00 -6.25
CA PHE A 105 -22.32 -12.10 -6.36
C PHE A 105 -23.07 -11.88 -5.05
N LYS A 106 -22.73 -12.61 -3.97
CA LYS A 106 -23.36 -12.41 -2.67
C LYS A 106 -22.85 -11.08 -2.05
N PRO A 107 -23.75 -10.15 -1.67
CA PRO A 107 -23.38 -8.87 -1.06
C PRO A 107 -22.47 -8.97 0.16
N GLU A 108 -22.63 -10.03 0.93
CA GLU A 108 -21.83 -10.29 2.12
C GLU A 108 -20.36 -10.56 1.79
N VAL A 109 -20.11 -11.23 0.66
CA VAL A 109 -18.78 -11.70 0.25
C VAL A 109 -17.97 -10.54 -0.33
N TYR A 110 -18.48 -9.87 -1.37
CA TYR A 110 -17.79 -8.71 -1.94
C TYR A 110 -17.80 -7.52 -0.97
N GLY A 111 -18.84 -7.35 -0.15
CA GLY A 111 -18.91 -6.30 0.87
C GLY A 111 -17.89 -6.47 1.99
N ARG A 112 -17.54 -7.70 2.37
CA ARG A 112 -16.41 -7.97 3.28
C ARG A 112 -15.08 -7.56 2.66
N GLN A 113 -14.86 -7.91 1.39
CA GLN A 113 -13.64 -7.54 0.67
C GLN A 113 -13.52 -6.02 0.47
N ARG A 114 -14.64 -5.36 0.17
CA ARG A 114 -14.74 -3.90 0.05
C ARG A 114 -14.28 -3.21 1.32
N ARG A 115 -14.76 -3.64 2.50
CA ARG A 115 -14.36 -3.05 3.79
C ARG A 115 -12.85 -3.13 4.02
N TRP A 116 -12.24 -4.27 3.69
CA TRP A 116 -10.79 -4.44 3.82
C TRP A 116 -9.99 -3.59 2.82
N GLN A 117 -10.46 -3.50 1.58
CA GLN A 117 -9.80 -2.67 0.58
C GLN A 117 -9.99 -1.18 0.87
N MET A 118 -11.14 -0.76 1.41
CA MET A 118 -11.36 0.62 1.88
C MET A 118 -10.47 0.96 3.08
N ALA A 119 -10.32 0.05 4.05
CA ALA A 119 -9.43 0.26 5.18
C ALA A 119 -7.96 0.41 4.72
N GLY A 120 -7.53 -0.46 3.79
CA GLY A 120 -6.20 -0.35 3.18
C GLY A 120 -6.02 0.96 2.43
N PHE A 121 -6.95 1.29 1.53
CA PHE A 121 -6.92 2.55 0.78
C PHE A 121 -6.78 3.76 1.70
N PHE A 122 -7.55 3.82 2.80
CA PHE A 122 -7.47 4.91 3.76
C PHE A 122 -6.09 5.00 4.44
N VAL A 123 -5.55 3.86 4.90
CA VAL A 123 -4.21 3.80 5.51
C VAL A 123 -3.13 4.24 4.53
N TYR A 124 -3.20 3.77 3.28
CA TYR A 124 -2.25 4.13 2.23
C TYR A 124 -2.37 5.61 1.84
N LEU A 125 -3.59 6.16 1.83
CA LEU A 125 -3.84 7.56 1.52
C LEU A 125 -3.25 8.49 2.57
N VAL A 126 -3.47 8.21 3.85
CA VAL A 126 -2.84 9.00 4.92
C VAL A 126 -1.32 8.86 4.88
N SER A 127 -0.83 7.65 4.63
CA SER A 127 0.61 7.37 4.57
C SER A 127 1.31 8.07 3.41
N ILE A 128 0.70 8.13 2.22
CA ILE A 128 1.31 8.77 1.06
C ILE A 128 1.50 10.28 1.27
N PHE A 129 0.53 10.97 1.89
CA PHE A 129 0.65 12.40 2.17
C PHE A 129 1.82 12.68 3.11
N ILE A 130 1.97 11.86 4.15
CA ILE A 130 3.07 12.00 5.12
C ILE A 130 4.42 11.73 4.45
N TYR A 131 4.53 10.69 3.62
CA TYR A 131 5.78 10.40 2.91
C TYR A 131 6.10 11.40 1.81
N PHE A 132 5.10 11.96 1.15
CA PHE A 132 5.29 13.05 0.21
C PHE A 132 5.89 14.26 0.92
N ALA A 133 5.33 14.68 2.05
CA ALA A 133 5.88 15.77 2.86
C ALA A 133 7.31 15.47 3.31
N ARG A 134 7.58 14.26 3.82
CA ARG A 134 8.93 13.83 4.22
C ARG A 134 9.93 13.86 3.06
N ALA A 135 9.52 13.37 1.89
CA ALA A 135 10.35 13.37 0.69
C ALA A 135 10.69 14.81 0.25
N MET A 136 9.71 15.72 0.30
CA MET A 136 9.92 17.14 0.00
C MET A 136 10.85 17.82 1.01
N CYS A 137 10.69 17.55 2.31
CA CYS A 137 11.60 18.05 3.35
C CYS A 137 13.02 17.53 3.13
N ALA A 138 13.19 16.22 2.88
CA ALA A 138 14.50 15.65 2.59
C ALA A 138 15.13 16.29 1.35
N VAL A 139 14.37 16.50 0.27
CA VAL A 139 14.88 17.21 -0.93
C VAL A 139 15.28 18.64 -0.59
N MET A 140 14.47 19.36 0.18
CA MET A 140 14.73 20.75 0.57
C MET A 140 15.96 20.87 1.47
N ASP A 141 16.10 20.03 2.49
CA ASP A 141 17.26 20.03 3.41
C ASP A 141 18.57 19.81 2.65
N ILE A 142 18.54 18.97 1.62
CA ILE A 142 19.68 18.66 0.78
C ILE A 142 20.03 19.80 -0.17
N HIS A 143 19.03 20.34 -0.87
CA HIS A 143 19.27 21.31 -1.95
C HIS A 143 19.34 22.76 -1.47
N VAL A 144 18.71 23.08 -0.34
CA VAL A 144 18.62 24.44 0.21
C VAL A 144 19.56 24.64 1.38
N HIS A 145 19.65 23.66 2.28
CA HIS A 145 20.40 23.80 3.54
C HIS A 145 21.75 23.10 3.54
N GLY A 146 21.97 22.11 2.65
CA GLY A 146 23.22 21.33 2.61
C GLY A 146 23.43 20.45 3.86
N ILE A 147 22.39 20.21 4.64
CA ILE A 147 22.39 19.42 5.88
C ILE A 147 21.85 18.01 5.56
N SER A 148 22.38 16.98 6.22
CA SER A 148 21.86 15.61 6.03
C SER A 148 20.51 15.46 6.74
N PRO A 149 19.49 14.81 6.13
CA PRO A 149 18.20 14.54 6.80
C PRO A 149 18.27 13.60 8.02
N TYR A 150 19.49 13.16 8.38
CA TYR A 150 19.81 12.32 9.53
C TYR A 150 20.60 13.06 10.61
N ASP A 151 21.06 14.29 10.36
CA ASP A 151 21.67 15.19 11.35
C ASP A 151 20.56 15.96 12.11
#